data_AF-A0A967GZ07-F1
#
_entry.id   AF-A0A967GZ07-F1
#
_cell.length_a   1.000
_cell.length_b   1.000
_cell.length_c   1.000
_cell.angle_alpha   90.00
_cell.angle_beta   90.00
_cell.angle_gamma   90.00
#
_symmetry.space_group_name_H-M   'P 1'
#
loop_
_entity.id
_entity.type
_entity.pdbx_description
1 polymer ?
#
loop_
_entity_poly.entity_id
_entity_poly.type
_entity_poly.pdbx_seq_one_letter_code
_entity_poly.pdbx_strand_id
1 'polypeptide(L)'
;RLASYTLELEPLPAGSGPRLLLASGTTPVTGGELGTVDPTLHRNGAYHLILRAETTTGLAREFAHPIVIDGNMKIGHFALAFDDLSVPLSGLPLTVTRSYDSRDPAGGDFGPGWSVGLRSVSIRKTRPLGQDWEQQLSLLPFKNVYTLFPVTRKR
;
A
#
# COMPACT_ATOMS: atom_id res chain seq x y z
N ARG A 1 34.50 -6.93 -33.07
CA ARG A 1 33.60 -5.83 -33.53
C ARG A 1 32.24 -6.04 -32.89
N LEU A 2 31.58 -4.98 -32.42
CA LEU A 2 30.21 -5.09 -31.89
C LEU A 2 29.26 -5.57 -32.99
N ALA A 3 28.37 -6.49 -32.64
CA ALA A 3 27.21 -6.85 -33.45
C ALA A 3 25.96 -6.17 -32.91
N SER A 4 25.72 -6.26 -31.60
CA SER A 4 24.58 -5.66 -30.93
C SER A 4 24.85 -5.37 -29.45
N TYR A 5 24.07 -4.47 -28.88
CA TYR A 5 23.93 -4.31 -27.45
C TYR A 5 22.45 -4.15 -27.05
N THR A 6 22.13 -4.55 -25.83
CA THR A 6 20.87 -4.27 -25.16
C THR A 6 21.12 -3.67 -23.78
N LEU A 7 20.28 -2.71 -23.40
CA LEU A 7 20.22 -2.11 -22.09
C LEU A 7 18.86 -2.45 -21.48
N GLU A 8 18.84 -3.11 -20.34
CA GLU A 8 17.64 -3.65 -19.70
C GLU A 8 17.60 -3.29 -18.21
N LEU A 9 16.39 -3.24 -17.63
CA LEU A 9 16.18 -3.19 -16.18
C LEU A 9 15.67 -4.53 -15.67
N GLU A 10 16.34 -5.07 -14.66
CA GLU A 10 15.94 -6.27 -13.94
C GLU A 10 15.47 -5.89 -12.52
N PRO A 11 14.22 -6.16 -12.13
CA PRO A 11 13.76 -5.93 -10.78
C PRO A 11 14.45 -6.86 -9.77
N LEU A 12 14.78 -6.34 -8.59
CA LEU A 12 15.36 -7.14 -7.50
C LEU A 12 14.30 -7.59 -6.48
N PRO A 13 14.39 -8.82 -5.95
CA PRO A 13 15.40 -9.84 -6.27
C PRO A 13 15.24 -10.41 -7.68
N ALA A 14 16.33 -10.91 -8.28
CA ALA A 14 16.30 -11.47 -9.63
C ALA A 14 15.21 -12.55 -9.74
N GLY A 15 14.42 -12.48 -10.82
CA GLY A 15 13.24 -13.33 -11.02
C GLY A 15 11.93 -12.80 -10.42
N SER A 16 11.94 -11.64 -9.74
CA SER A 16 10.71 -11.00 -9.24
C SER A 16 9.83 -10.39 -10.35
N GLY A 17 10.35 -10.29 -11.57
CA GLY A 17 9.63 -9.83 -12.75
C GLY A 17 10.46 -9.97 -14.03
N PRO A 18 9.87 -9.71 -15.20
CA PRO A 18 10.60 -9.74 -16.46
C PRO A 18 11.62 -8.60 -16.55
N ARG A 19 12.70 -8.82 -17.31
CA ARG A 19 13.61 -7.73 -17.71
C ARG A 19 12.90 -6.79 -18.66
N LEU A 20 13.07 -5.49 -18.46
CA LEU A 20 12.45 -4.45 -19.29
C LEU A 20 13.51 -3.83 -20.19
N LEU A 21 13.30 -3.91 -21.51
CA LEU A 21 14.19 -3.28 -22.49
C LEU A 21 14.08 -1.75 -22.42
N LEU A 22 15.21 -1.09 -22.21
CA LEU A 22 15.33 0.36 -22.26
C LEU A 22 15.83 0.84 -23.62
N ALA A 23 16.85 0.18 -24.14
CA ALA A 23 17.46 0.54 -25.41
C ALA A 23 18.18 -0.66 -26.05
N SER A 24 18.38 -0.59 -27.35
CA SER A 24 19.24 -1.52 -28.08
C SER A 24 19.92 -0.80 -29.23
N GLY A 25 21.02 -1.38 -29.73
CA GLY A 25 21.73 -0.82 -30.87
C GLY A 25 22.74 -1.80 -31.44
N THR A 26 23.30 -1.46 -32.60
CA THR A 26 24.27 -2.29 -33.34
C THR A 26 25.59 -1.57 -33.60
N THR A 27 25.63 -0.26 -33.32
CA THR A 27 26.80 0.58 -33.48
C THR A 27 27.53 0.76 -32.16
N PRO A 28 28.88 0.74 -32.14
CA PRO A 28 29.63 1.10 -30.96
C PRO A 28 29.34 2.55 -30.53
N VAL A 29 29.08 2.75 -29.25
CA VAL A 29 28.95 4.07 -28.62
C VAL A 29 30.16 4.29 -27.73
N THR A 30 30.82 5.45 -27.85
CA THR A 30 32.01 5.81 -27.06
C THR A 30 31.79 7.16 -26.42
N GLY A 31 31.78 7.21 -25.08
CA GLY A 31 31.56 8.45 -24.32
C GLY A 31 30.17 9.08 -24.52
N GLY A 32 29.20 8.33 -25.03
CA GLY A 32 27.84 8.78 -25.31
C GLY A 32 26.78 8.04 -24.50
N GLU A 33 25.55 8.48 -24.64
CA GLU A 33 24.38 7.88 -23.98
C GLU A 33 23.95 6.59 -24.70
N LEU A 34 23.70 5.53 -23.93
CA LEU A 34 23.19 4.25 -24.44
C LEU A 34 21.66 4.15 -24.36
N GLY A 35 21.06 4.91 -23.45
CA GLY A 35 19.62 4.99 -23.19
C GLY A 35 19.33 5.75 -21.90
N THR A 36 18.06 6.13 -21.72
CA THR A 36 17.57 6.89 -20.57
C THR A 36 16.66 6.03 -19.71
N VAL A 37 16.79 6.13 -18.38
CA VAL A 37 15.81 5.55 -17.44
C VAL A 37 14.82 6.65 -17.07
N ASP A 38 13.54 6.49 -17.44
CA ASP A 38 12.47 7.37 -16.97
C ASP A 38 11.83 6.80 -15.69
N PRO A 39 12.09 7.36 -14.50
CA PRO A 39 11.57 6.83 -13.23
C PRO A 39 10.04 6.81 -13.18
N THR A 40 9.36 7.66 -13.95
CA THR A 40 7.90 7.80 -13.89
C THR A 40 7.16 6.61 -14.52
N LEU A 41 7.84 5.86 -15.38
CA LEU A 41 7.29 4.67 -16.06
C LEU A 41 7.61 3.36 -15.32
N HIS A 42 8.33 3.42 -14.20
CA HIS A 42 8.82 2.26 -13.48
C HIS A 42 8.34 2.27 -12.03
N ARG A 43 8.11 1.08 -11.46
CA ARG A 43 7.75 0.95 -10.05
C ARG A 43 8.93 1.37 -9.17
N ASN A 44 8.63 1.87 -7.98
CA ASN A 44 9.66 2.11 -6.98
C ASN A 44 10.26 0.78 -6.52
N GLY A 45 11.58 0.75 -6.35
CA GLY A 45 12.29 -0.46 -5.95
C GLY A 45 13.75 -0.45 -6.34
N ALA A 46 14.45 -1.50 -5.93
CA ALA A 46 15.82 -1.77 -6.35
C ALA A 46 15.83 -2.55 -7.66
N TYR A 47 16.75 -2.18 -8.55
CA TYR A 47 16.92 -2.78 -9.87
C TYR A 47 18.39 -3.00 -10.18
N HIS A 48 18.68 -3.91 -11.09
CA HIS A 48 19.93 -3.92 -11.85
C HIS A 48 19.68 -3.32 -13.24
N LEU A 49 20.49 -2.33 -13.62
CA LEU A 49 20.65 -1.87 -14.98
C LEU A 49 21.67 -2.78 -15.68
N ILE A 50 21.21 -3.55 -16.65
CA ILE A 50 21.97 -4.60 -17.32
C ILE A 50 22.32 -4.15 -18.72
N LEU A 51 23.62 -4.03 -19.01
CA LEU A 51 24.14 -3.84 -20.34
C LEU A 51 24.73 -5.15 -20.85
N ARG A 52 24.14 -5.70 -21.91
CA ARG A 52 24.68 -6.87 -22.61
C ARG A 52 25.14 -6.46 -24.00
N ALA A 53 26.37 -6.82 -24.35
CA ALA A 53 26.93 -6.56 -25.67
C ALA A 53 27.44 -7.86 -26.30
N GLU A 54 27.16 -8.05 -27.59
CA GLU A 54 27.56 -9.23 -28.36
C GLU A 54 28.45 -8.83 -29.54
N THR A 55 29.50 -9.60 -29.80
CA THR A 55 30.37 -9.40 -30.95
C THR A 55 29.89 -10.17 -32.17
N THR A 56 30.37 -9.78 -33.36
CA THR A 56 30.10 -10.50 -34.61
C THR A 56 30.62 -11.94 -34.63
N THR A 57 31.40 -12.34 -33.64
CA THR A 57 31.92 -13.70 -33.44
C THR A 57 31.09 -14.50 -32.42
N GLY A 58 29.96 -13.97 -31.96
CA GLY A 58 29.05 -14.60 -31.00
C GLY A 58 29.49 -14.52 -29.53
N LEU A 59 30.52 -13.74 -29.20
CA LEU A 59 30.93 -13.55 -27.80
C LEU A 59 30.07 -12.46 -27.16
N ALA A 60 29.37 -12.80 -26.08
CA ALA A 60 28.59 -11.85 -25.30
C ALA A 60 29.26 -11.55 -23.94
N ARG A 61 29.14 -10.30 -23.48
CA ARG A 61 29.43 -9.90 -22.10
C ARG A 61 28.27 -9.12 -21.53
N GLU A 62 28.05 -9.29 -20.24
CA GLU A 62 27.02 -8.60 -19.47
C GLU A 62 27.68 -7.81 -18.33
N PHE A 63 27.19 -6.60 -18.09
CA PHE A 63 27.55 -5.76 -16.96
C PHE A 63 26.28 -5.32 -16.25
N ALA A 64 26.23 -5.47 -14.93
CA ALA A 64 25.10 -5.07 -14.10
C ALA A 64 25.50 -3.92 -13.17
N HIS A 65 24.66 -2.89 -13.11
CA HIS A 65 24.82 -1.75 -12.21
C HIS A 65 23.58 -1.60 -11.33
N PRO A 66 23.71 -1.64 -9.99
CA PRO A 66 22.56 -1.47 -9.11
C PRO A 66 22.07 -0.02 -9.11
N ILE A 67 20.75 0.14 -9.22
CA ILE A 67 20.08 1.43 -9.09
C ILE A 67 18.85 1.30 -8.20
N VAL A 68 18.39 2.41 -7.64
CA VAL A 68 17.11 2.50 -6.93
C VAL A 68 16.26 3.52 -7.68
N ILE A 69 15.03 3.11 -8.01
CA ILE A 69 14.02 4.00 -8.56
C ILE A 69 13.10 4.38 -7.40
N ASP A 70 12.97 5.67 -7.15
CA ASP A 70 12.09 6.23 -6.13
C ASP A 70 11.23 7.38 -6.70
N GLY A 71 10.50 8.07 -5.83
CA GLY A 71 9.62 9.18 -6.18
C GLY A 71 8.16 8.79 -6.44
N ASN A 72 7.26 9.75 -6.21
CA ASN A 72 5.81 9.54 -6.27
C ASN A 72 5.19 9.97 -7.61
N MET A 73 5.95 10.64 -8.47
CA MET A 73 5.49 11.03 -9.81
C MET A 73 5.60 9.82 -10.73
N LYS A 74 4.54 9.02 -10.81
CA LYS A 74 4.47 7.85 -11.68
C LYS A 74 3.33 8.04 -12.69
N ILE A 75 3.65 8.01 -13.98
CA ILE A 75 2.65 8.13 -15.04
C ILE A 75 1.77 6.86 -14.98
N GLY A 76 0.47 7.04 -14.76
CA GLY A 76 -0.50 5.93 -14.61
C GLY A 76 -0.69 5.41 -13.18
N HIS A 77 0.08 5.87 -12.19
CA HIS A 77 -0.19 5.64 -10.75
C HIS A 77 -0.47 6.97 -10.07
N PHE A 78 -1.74 7.36 -10.10
CA PHE A 78 -2.26 8.52 -9.38
C PHE A 78 -3.04 8.03 -8.18
N ALA A 79 -2.49 8.25 -6.98
CA ALA A 79 -3.15 7.94 -5.74
C ALA A 79 -3.28 9.19 -4.87
N LEU A 80 -4.49 9.48 -4.41
CA LEU A 80 -4.80 10.61 -3.52
C LEU A 80 -5.58 10.08 -2.32
N ALA A 81 -5.37 10.66 -1.14
CA ALA A 81 -6.19 10.40 0.04
C ALA A 81 -6.60 11.72 0.69
N PHE A 82 -7.89 11.85 1.01
CA PHE A 82 -8.46 13.01 1.68
C PHE A 82 -9.17 12.57 2.94
N ASP A 83 -8.82 13.19 4.07
CA ASP A 83 -9.59 13.07 5.30
C ASP A 83 -10.77 14.03 5.22
N ASP A 84 -11.94 13.48 4.91
CA ASP A 84 -13.14 14.30 4.72
C ASP A 84 -13.77 14.71 6.04
N LEU A 85 -13.62 13.86 7.06
CA LEU A 85 -14.17 14.12 8.39
C LEU A 85 -13.26 13.49 9.45
N SER A 86 -12.85 14.33 10.39
CA SER A 86 -12.17 13.90 11.62
C SER A 86 -12.94 14.45 12.80
N VAL A 87 -13.58 13.54 13.56
CA VAL A 87 -14.31 13.91 14.79
C VAL A 87 -13.48 13.45 15.98
N PRO A 88 -12.77 14.36 16.67
CA PRO A 88 -12.06 14.02 17.88
C PRO A 88 -13.07 13.84 19.02
N LEU A 89 -13.40 12.57 19.31
CA LEU A 89 -14.18 12.21 20.49
C LEU A 89 -13.23 11.71 21.58
N SER A 90 -13.55 12.02 22.84
CA SER A 90 -12.81 11.48 23.98
C SER A 90 -12.96 9.95 24.01
N GLY A 91 -11.88 9.23 23.68
CA GLY A 91 -11.80 7.76 23.74
C GLY A 91 -12.02 7.02 22.42
N LEU A 92 -12.55 7.65 21.37
CA LEU A 92 -12.68 7.01 20.05
C LEU A 92 -12.71 8.04 18.90
N PRO A 93 -11.56 8.38 18.29
CA PRO A 93 -11.57 9.21 17.10
C PRO A 93 -12.22 8.48 15.93
N LEU A 94 -13.11 9.17 15.22
CA LEU A 94 -13.72 8.70 13.98
C LEU A 94 -13.09 9.44 12.81
N THR A 95 -12.63 8.70 11.81
CA THR A 95 -12.05 9.27 10.58
C THR A 95 -12.66 8.61 9.36
N VAL A 96 -13.10 9.44 8.43
CA VAL A 96 -13.54 9.04 7.09
C VAL A 96 -12.49 9.49 6.10
N THR A 97 -11.94 8.54 5.33
CA THR A 97 -10.91 8.83 4.32
C THR A 97 -11.41 8.36 2.96
N ARG A 98 -11.46 9.26 1.98
CA ARG A 98 -11.63 8.90 0.57
C ARG A 98 -10.26 8.73 -0.07
N SER A 99 -10.08 7.62 -0.78
CA SER A 99 -8.85 7.32 -1.51
C SER A 99 -9.17 7.10 -2.98
N TYR A 100 -8.38 7.70 -3.86
CA TYR A 100 -8.38 7.41 -5.28
C TYR A 100 -7.13 6.60 -5.65
N ASP A 101 -7.25 5.59 -6.51
CA ASP A 101 -6.17 4.86 -7.18
C ASP A 101 -6.54 4.64 -8.65
N SER A 102 -5.81 5.26 -9.58
CA SER A 102 -6.07 5.16 -11.02
C SER A 102 -5.94 3.75 -11.60
N ARG A 103 -5.42 2.78 -10.83
CA ARG A 103 -5.24 1.38 -11.25
C ARG A 103 -6.32 0.45 -10.74
N ASP A 104 -7.22 0.94 -9.89
CA ASP A 104 -8.35 0.15 -9.43
C ASP A 104 -9.53 0.38 -10.39
N PRO A 105 -9.83 -0.55 -11.31
CA PRO A 105 -11.01 -0.44 -12.15
C PRO A 105 -12.29 -0.71 -11.35
N ALA A 106 -12.20 -1.26 -10.13
CA ALA A 106 -13.34 -1.41 -9.25
C ALA A 106 -13.79 -0.02 -8.79
N GLY A 107 -15.10 0.19 -8.84
CA GLY A 107 -15.72 1.38 -8.28
C GLY A 107 -16.23 1.10 -6.88
N GLY A 108 -15.86 1.93 -5.92
CA GLY A 108 -16.63 2.10 -4.68
C GLY A 108 -17.82 3.06 -4.91
N ASP A 109 -18.40 3.55 -3.82
CA ASP A 109 -19.58 4.42 -3.84
C ASP A 109 -19.39 5.75 -4.61
N PHE A 110 -18.17 6.05 -5.05
CA PHE A 110 -17.79 7.27 -5.78
C PHE A 110 -17.27 7.01 -7.20
N GLY A 111 -17.43 5.79 -7.73
CA GLY A 111 -17.05 5.43 -9.09
C GLY A 111 -15.66 4.78 -9.22
N PRO A 112 -15.25 4.38 -10.44
CA PRO A 112 -14.01 3.64 -10.67
C PRO A 112 -12.78 4.35 -10.11
N GLY A 113 -11.93 3.59 -9.42
CA GLY A 113 -10.72 4.09 -8.78
C GLY A 113 -10.94 4.75 -7.43
N TRP A 114 -12.18 4.95 -6.98
CA TRP A 114 -12.47 5.53 -5.66
C TRP A 114 -12.85 4.49 -4.62
N SER A 115 -12.31 4.62 -3.42
CA SER A 115 -12.66 3.82 -2.25
C SER A 115 -12.85 4.72 -1.02
N VAL A 116 -13.71 4.28 -0.08
CA VAL A 116 -13.92 4.95 1.21
C VAL A 116 -13.51 4.02 2.33
N GLY A 117 -12.57 4.48 3.16
CA GLY A 117 -12.18 3.82 4.39
C GLY A 117 -12.91 4.42 5.58
N LEU A 118 -13.64 3.58 6.32
CA LEU A 118 -14.21 3.95 7.62
C LEU A 118 -13.38 3.32 8.74
N ARG A 119 -12.63 4.13 9.49
CA ARG A 119 -11.96 3.65 10.71
C ARG A 119 -12.90 3.80 11.89
N SER A 120 -13.38 2.67 12.40
CA SER A 120 -14.31 2.60 13.54
C SER A 120 -13.88 1.51 14.54
N VAL A 121 -14.44 1.54 15.76
CA VAL A 121 -14.21 0.50 16.78
C VAL A 121 -15.40 -0.46 16.86
N SER A 122 -15.07 -1.75 16.90
CA SER A 122 -16.03 -2.82 17.19
C SER A 122 -16.10 -3.06 18.70
N ILE A 123 -17.31 -2.97 19.26
CA ILE A 123 -17.56 -3.30 20.67
C ILE A 123 -18.21 -4.68 20.73
N ARG A 124 -17.63 -5.59 21.52
CA ARG A 124 -18.21 -6.89 21.84
C ARG A 124 -18.57 -6.97 23.32
N LYS A 125 -19.78 -7.44 23.62
CA LYS A 125 -20.21 -7.77 24.98
C LYS A 125 -19.58 -9.12 25.34
N THR A 126 -18.73 -9.13 26.35
CA THR A 126 -18.01 -10.34 26.79
C THR A 126 -18.88 -11.28 27.64
N ARG A 127 -20.07 -10.84 28.09
CA ARG A 127 -21.00 -11.60 28.94
C ARG A 127 -22.46 -11.20 28.70
N PRO A 128 -23.44 -12.08 29.01
CA PRO A 128 -24.85 -11.72 29.08
C PRO A 128 -25.06 -10.55 30.06
N LEU A 129 -25.77 -9.50 29.62
CA LEU A 129 -26.07 -8.35 30.46
C LEU A 129 -27.03 -8.78 31.58
N GLY A 130 -26.72 -8.41 32.82
CA GLY A 130 -27.53 -8.74 33.99
C GLY A 130 -27.17 -10.05 34.70
N GLN A 131 -26.29 -10.90 34.14
CA GLN A 131 -25.67 -11.98 34.92
C GLN A 131 -24.76 -11.40 36.00
N ASP A 132 -24.74 -12.03 37.18
CA ASP A 132 -24.00 -11.58 38.38
C ASP A 132 -24.43 -10.22 38.93
N TRP A 133 -25.66 -9.78 38.68
CA TRP A 133 -26.28 -8.64 39.35
C TRP A 133 -27.59 -9.06 39.99
N GLU A 134 -27.74 -8.73 41.27
CA GLU A 134 -28.99 -8.93 42.00
C GLU A 134 -29.67 -7.59 42.25
N GLN A 135 -31.00 -7.60 42.21
CA GLN A 135 -31.83 -6.44 42.48
C GLN A 135 -32.54 -6.63 43.82
N GLN A 136 -32.32 -5.70 44.74
CA GLN A 136 -33.10 -5.61 45.97
C GLN A 136 -34.10 -4.46 45.86
N LEU A 137 -35.36 -4.78 46.09
CA LEU A 137 -36.45 -3.82 46.20
C LEU A 137 -36.61 -3.43 47.67
N SER A 138 -36.48 -2.14 47.95
CA SER A 138 -36.91 -1.54 49.22
C SER A 138 -38.20 -0.77 48.98
N LEU A 139 -39.27 -1.19 49.65
CA LEU A 139 -40.59 -0.56 49.59
C LEU A 139 -40.67 0.50 50.68
N LEU A 140 -40.56 1.78 50.31
CA LEU A 140 -40.88 2.89 51.18
C LEU A 140 -42.33 3.34 50.93
N PRO A 141 -43.00 3.99 51.91
CA PRO A 141 -44.44 4.30 51.85
C PRO A 141 -44.90 5.05 50.59
N PHE A 142 -43.99 5.79 49.94
CA PHE A 142 -44.29 6.57 48.74
C PHE A 142 -43.30 6.36 47.58
N LYS A 143 -42.34 5.44 47.71
CA LYS A 143 -41.32 5.21 46.67
C LYS A 143 -40.72 3.83 46.74
N ASN A 144 -40.70 3.15 45.61
CA ASN A 144 -39.91 1.94 45.43
C ASN A 144 -38.46 2.32 45.13
N VAL A 145 -37.54 1.79 45.92
CA VAL A 145 -36.10 1.94 45.67
C VAL A 145 -35.56 0.60 45.21
N TYR A 146 -35.02 0.58 43.99
CA TYR A 146 -34.35 -0.59 43.43
C TYR A 146 -32.84 -0.38 43.56
N THR A 147 -32.17 -1.26 44.29
CA THR A 147 -30.73 -1.24 44.46
C THR A 147 -30.14 -2.45 43.76
N LEU A 148 -29.18 -2.22 42.86
CA LEU A 148 -28.45 -3.27 42.17
C LEU A 148 -27.10 -3.49 42.85
N PHE A 149 -26.76 -4.75 43.14
CA PHE A 149 -25.43 -5.11 43.64
C PHE A 149 -24.84 -6.26 42.83
N PRO A 150 -23.51 -6.24 42.56
CA PRO A 150 -22.86 -7.33 41.87
C PRO A 150 -22.75 -8.53 42.80
N VAL A 151 -23.13 -9.70 42.32
CA VAL A 151 -23.10 -10.98 43.05
C VAL A 151 -21.67 -11.55 43.11
N THR A 152 -20.81 -11.12 42.17
CA THR A 152 -19.42 -11.57 42.08
C THR A 152 -18.47 -10.37 42.12
N ARG A 153 -17.58 -10.30 43.13
CA ARG A 153 -16.48 -9.33 43.15
C ARG A 153 -15.43 -9.79 42.13
N LYS A 154 -15.10 -8.97 41.13
CA LYS A 154 -13.93 -9.22 40.27
C LYS A 154 -12.68 -9.33 41.16
N ARG A 155 -11.96 -10.45 41.08
CA ARG A 155 -10.52 -10.47 41.36
C ARG A 155 -9.79 -9.73 40.23
#